data_AF-A0A975B7N5-F1
#
_entry.id   AF-A0A975B7N5-F1
#
_cell.length_a   1.000
_cell.length_b   1.000
_cell.length_c   1.000
_cell.angle_alpha   90.00
_cell.angle_beta   90.00
_cell.angle_gamma   90.00
#
_symmetry.space_group_name_H-M   'P 1'
#
loop_
_entity.id
_entity.type
_entity.pdbx_description
1 polymer ?
#
loop_
_entity_poly.entity_id
_entity_poly.type
_entity_poly.pdbx_seq_one_letter_code
_entity_poly.pdbx_strand_id
1 'polypeptide(L)'
;MGSSFRLSVRIWFSMGILIFGYLISTGYAYYISRSIQNSLPDISNFAVHSTELSQKIPRDFEQQIKFYGSAIITHDPEMLEQARNKAREIEAGLKQLKDLKGINKNLDLKIDKILIIFKKYTDTSDLIHQKTIQGETSGEILQQINQLANERDKIKIELEKLSGEVQKNLSENVLSIISRVKKNNLRNMGFAIIVIIISVLIINWLIRKSIIGTLFRITERLYESSGKVAKISSDISYASSELAEGASEQALYIAQASASLENLSIKTKQNALDTEQARISRNKTYDNINELSAYIEKTAGAMSSIKHRGYEIQQIIQTINEISFQTNILALNAAIEAARAGESGSGFAVVAEEVRTLALRSAQAAQDTQELIQKTVEEIRSGSNLLKQTKDVFAATAEQNHQMGELIDRITQASEEQVHKIEDINMTMEEIDSIVQQNKYNAEIFASVFIKLNGQSEKMSYFIRKLKGLMEYRQQIRVKIALKGEFTNIKTGQVEPFLTRDISANGVSIITSNYLDQGVEGEINISSNNIQFPWLKGFVVRTKEKNDENGKFISGIQFINLSPKIEEVILDILSTDMEQHQ
;
A
#
# COMPACT_ATOMS: atom_id res chain seq x y z
N MET A 1 8.66 -19.59 -16.53
CA MET A 1 9.90 -19.90 -15.80
C MET A 1 10.62 -18.61 -15.43
N GLY A 2 10.25 -18.02 -14.29
CA GLY A 2 10.83 -16.78 -13.79
C GLY A 2 11.81 -17.07 -12.66
N SER A 3 13.08 -17.29 -12.97
CA SER A 3 14.12 -17.33 -11.95
C SER A 3 14.65 -15.92 -11.76
N SER A 4 14.02 -15.14 -10.87
CA SER A 4 14.63 -13.94 -10.32
C SER A 4 15.81 -14.39 -9.45
N PHE A 5 16.97 -14.62 -10.07
CA PHE A 5 18.21 -14.86 -9.34
C PHE A 5 18.35 -13.81 -8.24
N ARG A 6 18.66 -14.25 -7.01
CA ARG A 6 18.90 -13.35 -5.88
C ARG A 6 19.96 -12.32 -6.28
N LEU A 7 19.87 -11.10 -5.75
CA LEU A 7 20.84 -10.03 -6.04
C LEU A 7 22.28 -10.52 -5.84
N SER A 8 22.50 -11.30 -4.78
CA SER A 8 23.77 -11.98 -4.52
C SER A 8 24.21 -12.90 -5.65
N VAL A 9 23.32 -13.74 -6.19
CA VAL A 9 23.65 -14.63 -7.31
C VAL A 9 23.97 -13.85 -8.57
N ARG A 10 23.32 -12.70 -8.79
CA ARG A 10 23.64 -11.82 -9.94
C ARG A 10 25.00 -11.17 -9.79
N ILE A 11 25.37 -10.74 -8.58
CA ILE A 11 26.71 -10.21 -8.27
C ILE A 11 27.77 -11.30 -8.44
N TRP A 12 27.53 -12.50 -7.91
CA TRP A 12 28.42 -13.65 -8.10
C TRP A 12 28.53 -14.08 -9.57
N PHE A 13 27.45 -13.97 -10.34
CA PHE A 13 27.46 -14.24 -11.78
C PHE A 13 28.28 -13.18 -12.54
N SER A 14 28.18 -11.89 -12.20
CA SER A 14 29.06 -10.85 -12.76
C SER A 14 30.53 -11.07 -12.42
N MET A 15 30.82 -11.50 -11.19
CA MET A 15 32.18 -11.88 -10.78
C MET A 15 32.66 -13.12 -11.55
N GLY A 16 31.78 -14.10 -11.76
CA GLY A 16 32.03 -15.28 -12.55
C GLY A 16 32.37 -14.97 -14.01
N ILE A 17 31.72 -13.98 -14.63
CA ILE A 17 32.04 -13.52 -15.99
C ILE A 17 33.47 -12.97 -16.07
N LEU A 18 33.90 -12.18 -15.08
CA LEU A 18 35.28 -11.66 -15.04
C LEU A 18 36.31 -12.78 -14.86
N ILE A 19 36.06 -13.72 -13.94
CA ILE A 19 36.94 -14.86 -13.69
C ILE A 19 37.03 -15.74 -14.95
N PHE A 20 35.89 -16.00 -15.60
CA PHE A 20 35.85 -16.81 -16.81
C PHE A 20 36.58 -16.14 -17.98
N GLY A 21 36.38 -14.83 -18.17
CA GLY A 21 37.13 -14.06 -19.16
C GLY A 21 38.64 -14.09 -18.91
N TYR A 22 39.06 -13.95 -17.66
CA TYR A 22 40.46 -14.07 -17.26
C TYR A 22 41.04 -15.47 -17.55
N LEU A 23 40.30 -16.53 -17.25
CA LEU A 23 40.71 -17.92 -17.53
C LEU A 23 40.88 -18.17 -19.04
N ILE A 24 39.95 -17.69 -19.87
CA ILE A 24 40.06 -17.81 -21.33
C ILE A 24 41.31 -17.07 -21.85
N SER A 25 41.54 -15.83 -21.40
CA SER A 25 42.71 -15.04 -21.78
C SER A 25 44.02 -15.74 -21.37
N THR A 26 44.05 -16.31 -20.16
CA THR A 26 45.23 -17.00 -19.63
C THR A 26 45.48 -18.32 -20.36
N GLY A 27 44.43 -19.09 -20.67
CA GLY A 27 44.54 -20.31 -21.49
C GLY A 27 45.05 -20.04 -22.90
N TYR A 28 44.60 -18.95 -23.52
CA TYR A 28 45.11 -18.51 -24.82
C TYR A 28 46.58 -18.09 -24.77
N ALA A 29 46.98 -17.37 -23.73
CA ALA A 29 48.39 -17.00 -23.51
C ALA A 29 49.28 -18.24 -23.30
N TYR A 30 48.81 -19.22 -22.53
CA TYR A 30 49.49 -20.49 -22.31
C TYR A 30 49.69 -21.28 -23.61
N TYR A 31 48.65 -21.39 -24.45
CA TYR A 31 48.71 -22.08 -25.74
C TYR A 31 49.81 -21.50 -26.65
N ILE A 32 49.91 -20.17 -26.71
CA ILE A 32 50.92 -19.48 -27.53
C ILE A 32 52.33 -19.63 -26.93
N SER A 33 52.46 -19.56 -25.60
CA SER A 33 53.72 -19.82 -24.90
C SER A 33 54.24 -21.22 -25.21
N ARG A 34 53.35 -22.22 -25.23
CA ARG A 34 53.70 -23.61 -25.57
C ARG A 34 54.22 -23.75 -27.01
N SER A 35 53.61 -23.05 -27.96
CA SER A 35 54.08 -23.03 -29.35
C SER A 35 55.51 -22.45 -29.48
N ILE A 36 55.84 -21.44 -28.69
CA ILE A 36 57.19 -20.83 -28.64
C ILE A 36 58.19 -21.81 -27.99
N GLN A 37 57.84 -22.41 -26.85
CA GLN A 37 58.69 -23.41 -26.17
C GLN A 37 59.07 -24.57 -27.09
N ASN A 38 58.14 -25.05 -27.92
CA ASN A 38 58.40 -26.13 -28.86
C ASN A 38 59.40 -25.76 -29.97
N SER A 39 59.62 -24.47 -30.24
CA SER A 39 60.57 -24.01 -31.26
C SER A 39 62.00 -23.85 -30.72
N LEU A 40 62.18 -23.59 -29.41
CA LEU A 40 63.49 -23.33 -28.78
C LEU A 40 64.54 -24.45 -28.99
N PRO A 41 64.18 -25.75 -28.88
CA PRO A 41 65.14 -26.83 -29.08
C PRO A 41 65.80 -26.81 -30.48
N ASP A 42 65.04 -26.47 -31.52
CA ASP A 42 65.56 -26.45 -32.89
C ASP A 42 66.63 -25.37 -33.09
N ILE A 43 66.46 -24.17 -32.50
CA ILE A 43 67.47 -23.11 -32.56
C ILE A 43 68.65 -23.42 -31.67
N SER A 44 68.41 -23.97 -30.47
CA SER A 44 69.50 -24.37 -29.59
C SER A 44 70.38 -25.40 -30.29
N ASN A 45 69.77 -26.39 -30.94
CA ASN A 45 70.50 -27.40 -31.70
C ASN A 45 71.24 -26.79 -32.89
N PHE A 46 70.59 -25.92 -33.67
CA PHE A 46 71.24 -25.20 -34.77
C PHE A 46 72.42 -24.38 -34.27
N ALA A 47 72.23 -23.53 -33.25
CA ALA A 47 73.24 -22.62 -32.72
C ALA A 47 74.49 -23.35 -32.20
N VAL A 48 74.31 -24.44 -31.45
CA VAL A 48 75.42 -25.23 -30.91
C VAL A 48 76.21 -25.89 -32.05
N HIS A 49 75.52 -26.67 -32.90
CA HIS A 49 76.19 -27.48 -33.92
C HIS A 49 76.73 -26.63 -35.07
N SER A 50 76.00 -25.58 -35.49
CA SER A 50 76.46 -24.73 -36.58
C SER A 50 77.71 -23.96 -36.19
N THR A 51 77.78 -23.46 -34.95
CA THR A 51 78.94 -22.70 -34.44
C THR A 51 80.14 -23.62 -34.21
N GLU A 52 79.92 -24.83 -33.69
CA GLU A 52 80.98 -25.83 -33.55
C GLU A 52 81.59 -26.17 -34.92
N LEU A 53 80.75 -26.53 -35.89
CA LEU A 53 81.18 -26.89 -37.24
C LEU A 53 81.86 -25.71 -37.96
N SER A 54 81.32 -24.49 -37.83
CA SER A 54 81.90 -23.31 -38.48
C SER A 54 83.29 -22.93 -37.95
N GLN A 55 83.64 -23.35 -36.73
CA GLN A 55 84.99 -23.19 -36.17
C GLN A 55 85.89 -24.41 -36.39
N LYS A 56 85.31 -25.61 -36.44
CA LYS A 56 86.06 -26.86 -36.63
C LYS A 56 86.55 -27.01 -38.08
N ILE A 57 85.70 -26.74 -39.07
CA ILE A 57 86.01 -26.95 -40.50
C ILE A 57 87.24 -26.14 -40.96
N PRO A 58 87.37 -24.82 -40.70
CA PRO A 58 88.55 -24.06 -41.12
C PRO A 58 89.83 -24.54 -40.40
N ARG A 59 89.72 -24.95 -39.13
CA ARG A 59 90.84 -25.46 -38.34
C ARG A 59 91.33 -26.80 -38.86
N ASP A 60 90.42 -27.72 -39.17
CA ASP A 60 90.75 -29.02 -39.76
C ASP A 60 91.36 -28.83 -41.17
N PHE A 61 90.92 -27.82 -41.92
CA PHE A 61 91.53 -27.47 -43.20
C PHE A 61 92.97 -26.98 -43.05
N GLU A 62 93.28 -26.14 -42.06
CA GLU A 62 94.67 -25.75 -41.78
C GLU A 62 95.54 -26.93 -41.36
N GLN A 63 94.99 -27.88 -40.59
CA GLN A 63 95.70 -29.10 -40.23
C GLN A 63 95.95 -29.98 -41.44
N GLN A 64 94.97 -30.13 -42.34
CA GLN A 64 95.13 -30.85 -43.60
C GLN A 64 96.26 -30.29 -44.44
N ILE A 65 96.31 -28.96 -44.61
CA ILE A 65 97.40 -28.28 -45.33
C ILE A 65 98.76 -28.58 -44.69
N LYS A 66 98.85 -28.56 -43.35
CA LYS A 66 100.08 -28.91 -42.63
C LYS A 66 100.49 -30.36 -42.88
N PHE A 67 99.56 -31.30 -42.86
CA PHE A 67 99.86 -32.71 -43.14
C PHE A 67 100.35 -32.92 -44.57
N TYR A 68 99.72 -32.28 -45.56
CA TYR A 68 100.21 -32.26 -46.93
C TYR A 68 101.63 -31.69 -47.03
N GLY A 69 101.91 -30.55 -46.38
CA GLY A 69 103.25 -29.96 -46.34
C GLY A 69 104.29 -30.85 -45.66
N SER A 70 103.94 -31.46 -44.52
CA SER A 70 104.81 -32.39 -43.80
C SER A 70 105.12 -33.64 -44.61
N ALA A 71 104.12 -34.22 -45.31
CA ALA A 71 104.30 -35.41 -46.14
C ALA A 71 105.36 -35.20 -47.24
N ILE A 72 105.45 -34.00 -47.81
CA ILE A 72 106.49 -33.64 -48.78
C ILE A 72 107.87 -33.57 -48.12
N ILE A 73 107.97 -32.93 -46.95
CA ILE A 73 109.26 -32.70 -46.28
C ILE A 73 109.84 -34.02 -45.74
N THR A 74 109.01 -34.85 -45.12
CA THR A 74 109.46 -36.08 -44.43
C THR A 74 109.42 -37.32 -45.32
N HIS A 75 108.79 -37.25 -46.50
CA HIS A 75 108.51 -38.39 -47.37
C HIS A 75 107.75 -39.53 -46.65
N ASP A 76 106.95 -39.17 -45.64
CA ASP A 76 106.22 -40.11 -44.80
C ASP A 76 104.79 -40.35 -45.36
N PRO A 77 104.46 -41.58 -45.82
CA PRO A 77 103.13 -41.92 -46.29
C PRO A 77 102.04 -41.78 -45.22
N GLU A 78 102.38 -41.88 -43.93
CA GLU A 78 101.42 -41.76 -42.83
C GLU A 78 100.84 -40.34 -42.74
N MET A 79 101.66 -39.32 -43.04
CA MET A 79 101.22 -37.91 -43.09
C MET A 79 100.20 -37.66 -44.21
N LEU A 80 100.34 -38.36 -45.34
CA LEU A 80 99.37 -38.27 -46.44
C LEU A 80 98.01 -38.86 -46.03
N GLU A 81 98.02 -39.99 -45.32
CA GLU A 81 96.79 -40.59 -44.79
C GLU A 81 96.13 -39.72 -43.71
N GLN A 82 96.91 -39.02 -42.87
CA GLN A 82 96.38 -38.03 -41.94
C GLN A 82 95.73 -36.82 -42.65
N ALA A 83 96.30 -36.37 -43.78
CA ALA A 83 95.68 -35.35 -44.63
C ALA A 83 94.35 -35.84 -45.22
N ARG A 84 94.26 -37.08 -45.69
CA ARG A 84 93.01 -37.69 -46.18
C ARG A 84 91.95 -37.84 -45.09
N ASN A 85 92.36 -38.22 -43.89
CA ASN A 85 91.45 -38.28 -42.74
C ASN A 85 90.86 -36.90 -42.44
N LYS A 86 91.68 -35.85 -42.41
CA LYS A 86 91.19 -34.48 -42.27
C LYS A 86 90.28 -34.07 -43.42
N ALA A 87 90.57 -34.49 -44.65
CA ALA A 87 89.69 -34.24 -45.79
C ALA A 87 88.28 -34.81 -45.58
N ARG A 88 88.20 -36.06 -45.12
CA ARG A 88 86.93 -36.73 -44.80
C ARG A 88 86.18 -36.03 -43.67
N GLU A 89 86.89 -35.60 -42.63
CA GLU A 89 86.30 -34.85 -41.51
C GLU A 89 85.73 -33.49 -41.95
N ILE A 90 86.43 -32.77 -42.84
CA ILE A 90 85.98 -31.48 -43.40
C ILE A 90 84.74 -31.68 -44.28
N GLU A 91 84.75 -32.67 -45.18
CA GLU A 91 83.61 -32.97 -46.04
C GLU A 91 82.39 -33.41 -45.22
N ALA A 92 82.61 -34.26 -44.21
CA ALA A 92 81.56 -34.67 -43.27
C ALA A 92 81.03 -33.48 -42.47
N GLY A 93 81.90 -32.59 -41.99
CA GLY A 93 81.52 -31.39 -41.25
C GLY A 93 80.71 -30.41 -42.10
N LEU A 94 81.08 -30.21 -43.36
CA LEU A 94 80.33 -29.36 -44.31
C LEU A 94 78.95 -29.97 -44.63
N LYS A 95 78.85 -31.30 -44.82
CA LYS A 95 77.55 -31.97 -45.01
C LYS A 95 76.68 -31.92 -43.75
N GLN A 96 77.26 -32.18 -42.58
CA GLN A 96 76.55 -32.03 -41.30
C GLN A 96 76.05 -30.60 -41.12
N LEU A 97 76.88 -29.61 -41.45
CA LEU A 97 76.49 -28.21 -41.37
C LEU A 97 75.30 -27.94 -42.27
N LYS A 98 75.26 -28.52 -43.49
CA LYS A 98 74.16 -28.43 -44.49
C LYS A 98 72.86 -29.13 -44.06
N ASP A 99 72.95 -30.20 -43.29
CA ASP A 99 71.78 -30.97 -42.87
C ASP A 99 71.11 -30.40 -41.60
N LEU A 100 71.68 -29.36 -40.98
CA LEU A 100 71.09 -28.71 -39.82
C LEU A 100 69.76 -28.02 -40.16
N LYS A 101 68.71 -28.32 -39.39
CA LYS A 101 67.45 -27.58 -39.43
C LYS A 101 67.68 -26.12 -39.03
N GLY A 102 67.37 -25.19 -39.91
CA GLY A 102 67.56 -23.74 -39.68
C GLY A 102 68.53 -23.07 -40.66
N ILE A 103 69.07 -23.80 -41.63
CA ILE A 103 69.87 -23.21 -42.70
C ILE A 103 69.00 -22.42 -43.67
N ASN A 104 69.40 -21.17 -43.95
CA ASN A 104 68.82 -20.41 -45.03
C ASN A 104 69.40 -20.84 -46.39
N LYS A 105 68.67 -20.57 -47.47
CA LYS A 105 69.05 -20.94 -48.84
C LYS A 105 70.42 -20.37 -49.27
N ASN A 106 70.85 -19.25 -48.70
CA ASN A 106 72.14 -18.63 -49.04
C ASN A 106 73.32 -19.42 -48.47
N LEU A 107 73.25 -19.78 -47.18
CA LEU A 107 74.25 -20.59 -46.51
C LEU A 107 74.35 -21.99 -47.13
N ASP A 108 73.21 -22.61 -47.47
CA ASP A 108 73.13 -23.88 -48.20
C ASP A 108 73.93 -23.84 -49.52
N LEU A 109 73.68 -22.83 -50.36
CA LEU A 109 74.38 -22.64 -51.63
C LEU A 109 75.88 -22.37 -51.46
N LYS A 110 76.29 -21.71 -50.37
CA LYS A 110 77.72 -21.48 -50.08
C LYS A 110 78.42 -22.75 -49.64
N ILE A 111 77.78 -23.56 -48.80
CA ILE A 111 78.31 -24.86 -48.38
C ILE A 111 78.52 -25.77 -49.60
N ASP A 112 77.56 -25.80 -50.54
CA ASP A 112 77.69 -26.57 -51.77
C ASP A 112 78.88 -26.13 -52.64
N LYS A 113 79.08 -24.82 -52.79
CA LYS A 113 80.24 -24.29 -53.51
C LYS A 113 81.56 -24.68 -52.84
N ILE A 114 81.62 -24.60 -51.51
CA ILE A 114 82.82 -24.98 -50.75
C ILE A 114 83.08 -26.48 -50.91
N LEU A 115 82.07 -27.34 -50.79
CA LEU A 115 82.20 -28.79 -50.99
C LEU A 115 82.80 -29.13 -52.37
N ILE A 116 82.32 -28.47 -53.43
CA ILE A 116 82.81 -28.71 -54.81
C ILE A 116 84.28 -28.31 -54.94
N ILE A 117 84.64 -27.11 -54.52
CA ILE A 117 86.01 -26.58 -54.66
C ILE A 117 86.97 -27.37 -53.75
N PHE A 118 86.54 -27.69 -52.54
CA PHE A 118 87.31 -28.45 -51.55
C PHE A 118 87.62 -29.87 -52.01
N LYS A 119 86.64 -30.56 -52.60
CA LYS A 119 86.83 -31.89 -53.16
C LYS A 119 87.87 -31.87 -54.30
N LYS A 120 87.72 -30.93 -55.23
CA LYS A 120 88.68 -30.75 -56.33
C LYS A 120 90.10 -30.48 -55.82
N TYR A 121 90.25 -29.63 -54.82
CA TYR A 121 91.54 -29.35 -54.17
C TYR A 121 92.14 -30.60 -53.53
N THR A 122 91.33 -31.36 -52.77
CA THR A 122 91.80 -32.58 -52.11
C THR A 122 92.26 -33.63 -53.12
N ASP A 123 91.44 -33.92 -54.14
CA ASP A 123 91.76 -34.91 -55.18
C ASP A 123 93.05 -34.54 -55.94
N THR A 124 93.22 -33.24 -56.24
CA THR A 124 94.42 -32.72 -56.93
C THR A 124 95.64 -32.72 -56.01
N SER A 125 95.47 -32.35 -54.74
CA SER A 125 96.53 -32.37 -53.74
C SER A 125 97.05 -33.78 -53.51
N ASP A 126 96.16 -34.75 -53.31
CA ASP A 126 96.53 -36.16 -53.14
C ASP A 126 97.35 -36.69 -54.33
N LEU A 127 96.90 -36.40 -55.57
CA LEU A 127 97.60 -36.84 -56.78
C LEU A 127 99.01 -36.23 -56.88
N ILE A 128 99.15 -34.92 -56.61
CA ILE A 128 100.44 -34.21 -56.67
C ILE A 128 101.39 -34.72 -55.59
N HIS A 129 100.90 -34.89 -54.36
CA HIS A 129 101.74 -35.29 -53.23
C HIS A 129 102.17 -36.76 -53.36
N GLN A 130 101.32 -37.63 -53.89
CA GLN A 130 101.68 -39.02 -54.20
C GLN A 130 102.80 -39.09 -55.25
N LYS A 131 102.73 -38.30 -56.33
CA LYS A 131 103.78 -38.24 -57.35
C LYS A 131 105.10 -37.66 -56.83
N THR A 132 105.01 -36.66 -55.95
CA THR A 132 106.18 -36.02 -55.34
C THR A 132 106.94 -36.98 -54.42
N ILE A 133 106.24 -37.79 -53.63
CA ILE A 133 106.84 -38.83 -52.76
C ILE A 133 107.47 -39.96 -53.60
N GLN A 134 106.95 -40.24 -54.80
CA GLN A 134 107.49 -41.24 -55.73
C GLN A 134 108.74 -40.75 -56.51
N GLY A 135 109.22 -39.54 -56.25
CA GLY A 135 110.45 -38.99 -56.85
C GLY A 135 110.28 -38.41 -58.26
N GLU A 136 109.05 -38.24 -58.74
CA GLU A 136 108.77 -37.53 -59.99
C GLU A 136 108.85 -36.01 -59.73
N THR A 137 109.98 -35.38 -60.07
CA THR A 137 110.13 -33.91 -59.95
C THR A 137 110.32 -33.29 -61.33
N SER A 138 109.21 -33.09 -62.06
CA SER A 138 109.20 -32.38 -63.35
C SER A 138 108.77 -30.92 -63.17
N GLY A 139 109.23 -30.01 -64.05
CA GLY A 139 108.87 -28.58 -64.01
C GLY A 139 107.35 -28.32 -64.07
N GLU A 140 106.56 -29.25 -64.61
CA GLU A 140 105.10 -29.22 -64.62
C GLU A 140 104.48 -29.37 -63.22
N ILE A 141 105.11 -30.11 -62.30
CA ILE A 141 104.62 -30.34 -60.93
C ILE A 141 104.74 -29.05 -60.11
N LEU A 142 105.81 -28.28 -60.29
CA LEU A 142 105.98 -26.96 -59.66
C LEU A 142 104.89 -25.96 -60.10
N GLN A 143 104.44 -26.02 -61.36
CA GLN A 143 103.33 -25.18 -61.84
C GLN A 143 101.99 -25.60 -61.24
N GLN A 144 101.74 -26.90 -61.09
CA GLN A 144 100.55 -27.43 -60.43
C GLN A 144 100.51 -27.10 -58.93
N ILE A 145 101.65 -27.14 -58.24
CA ILE A 145 101.78 -26.74 -56.83
C ILE A 145 101.39 -25.26 -56.64
N ASN A 146 101.82 -24.36 -57.54
CA ASN A 146 101.42 -22.95 -57.48
C ASN A 146 99.92 -22.73 -57.74
N GLN A 147 99.32 -23.48 -58.67
CA GLN A 147 97.86 -23.45 -58.86
C GLN A 147 97.11 -23.98 -57.63
N LEU A 148 97.63 -25.04 -57.01
CA LEU A 148 97.07 -25.63 -55.80
C LEU A 148 97.17 -24.67 -54.59
N ALA A 149 98.24 -23.88 -54.48
CA ALA A 149 98.37 -22.83 -53.48
C ALA A 149 97.29 -21.73 -53.65
N ASN A 150 96.99 -21.33 -54.89
CA ASN A 150 95.90 -20.40 -55.17
C ASN A 150 94.52 -20.98 -54.85
N GLU A 151 94.28 -22.27 -55.13
CA GLU A 151 93.02 -22.94 -54.74
C GLU A 151 92.90 -23.09 -53.21
N ARG A 152 94.00 -23.42 -52.53
CA ARG A 152 94.09 -23.44 -51.06
C ARG A 152 93.69 -22.10 -50.45
N ASP A 153 94.27 -21.01 -50.94
CA ASP A 153 94.00 -19.67 -50.40
C ASP A 153 92.55 -19.24 -50.67
N LYS A 154 91.97 -19.62 -51.83
CA LYS A 154 90.54 -19.41 -52.10
C LYS A 154 89.64 -20.20 -51.15
N ILE A 155 89.93 -21.47 -50.88
CA ILE A 155 89.15 -22.29 -49.93
C ILE A 155 89.27 -21.71 -48.53
N LYS A 156 90.48 -21.30 -48.10
CA LYS A 156 90.68 -20.65 -46.80
C LYS A 156 89.80 -19.41 -46.66
N ILE A 157 89.77 -18.53 -47.66
CA ILE A 157 88.91 -17.34 -47.67
C ILE A 157 87.42 -17.70 -47.60
N GLU A 158 86.97 -18.70 -48.37
CA GLU A 158 85.55 -19.10 -48.35
C GLU A 158 85.15 -19.80 -47.04
N LEU A 159 86.05 -20.56 -46.42
CA LEU A 159 85.87 -21.15 -45.09
C LEU A 159 85.86 -20.10 -43.97
N GLU A 160 86.68 -19.05 -44.07
CA GLU A 160 86.61 -17.91 -43.14
C GLU A 160 85.28 -17.15 -43.27
N LYS A 161 84.80 -16.93 -44.51
CA LYS A 161 83.49 -16.32 -44.77
C LYS A 161 82.32 -17.20 -44.30
N LEU A 162 82.48 -18.53 -44.32
CA LEU A 162 81.46 -19.48 -43.87
C LEU A 162 81.07 -19.22 -42.41
N SER A 163 82.04 -18.98 -41.54
CA SER A 163 81.78 -18.65 -40.13
C SER A 163 80.94 -17.37 -39.97
N GLY A 164 81.26 -16.33 -40.74
CA GLY A 164 80.46 -15.10 -40.77
C GLY A 164 79.03 -15.31 -41.27
N GLU A 165 78.82 -16.17 -42.27
CA GLU A 165 77.48 -16.46 -42.79
C GLU A 165 76.66 -17.34 -41.83
N VAL A 166 77.29 -18.30 -41.15
CA VAL A 166 76.66 -19.10 -40.09
C VAL A 166 76.18 -18.20 -38.96
N GLN A 167 77.02 -17.26 -38.51
CA GLN A 167 76.65 -16.29 -37.47
C GLN A 167 75.50 -15.36 -37.93
N LYS A 168 75.51 -14.95 -39.20
CA LYS A 168 74.43 -14.14 -39.78
C LYS A 168 73.10 -14.90 -39.82
N ASN A 169 73.10 -16.14 -40.31
CA ASN A 169 71.90 -16.99 -40.35
C ASN A 169 71.37 -17.28 -38.94
N LEU A 170 72.25 -17.50 -37.96
CA LEU A 170 71.87 -17.63 -36.55
C LEU A 170 71.18 -16.35 -36.03
N SER A 171 71.74 -15.18 -36.32
CA SER A 171 71.14 -13.89 -35.94
C SER A 171 69.77 -13.68 -36.58
N GLU A 172 69.61 -13.98 -37.86
CA GLU A 172 68.33 -13.94 -38.59
C GLU A 172 67.29 -14.88 -37.95
N ASN A 173 67.68 -16.11 -37.63
CA ASN A 173 66.82 -17.08 -36.95
C ASN A 173 66.36 -16.59 -35.58
N VAL A 174 67.27 -16.07 -34.75
CA VAL A 174 66.94 -15.51 -33.41
C VAL A 174 66.02 -14.30 -33.52
N LEU A 175 66.31 -13.36 -34.42
CA LEU A 175 65.47 -12.17 -34.63
C LEU A 175 64.06 -12.52 -35.13
N SER A 176 63.92 -13.54 -35.98
CA SER A 176 62.62 -14.04 -36.45
C SER A 176 61.75 -14.58 -35.31
N ILE A 177 62.35 -15.05 -34.21
CA ILE A 177 61.63 -15.59 -33.05
C ILE A 177 61.27 -14.46 -32.11
N ILE A 178 62.20 -13.55 -31.83
CA ILE A 178 61.91 -12.37 -31.01
C ILE A 178 60.75 -11.57 -31.63
N SER A 179 60.71 -11.43 -32.96
CA SER A 179 59.60 -10.78 -33.66
C SER A 179 58.29 -11.58 -33.58
N ARG A 180 58.33 -12.91 -33.74
CA ARG A 180 57.17 -13.79 -33.55
C ARG A 180 56.63 -13.72 -32.11
N VAL A 181 57.50 -13.71 -31.10
CA VAL A 181 57.14 -13.57 -29.68
C VAL A 181 56.48 -12.21 -29.43
N LYS A 182 57.08 -11.11 -29.91
CA LYS A 182 56.49 -9.77 -29.79
C LYS A 182 55.12 -9.67 -30.44
N LYS A 183 54.96 -10.17 -31.68
CA LYS A 183 53.68 -10.14 -32.41
C LYS A 183 52.61 -10.99 -31.70
N ASN A 184 52.99 -12.15 -31.18
CA ASN A 184 52.11 -13.02 -30.42
C ASN A 184 51.69 -12.39 -29.07
N ASN A 185 52.61 -11.77 -28.34
CA ASN A 185 52.30 -11.06 -27.10
C ASN A 185 51.36 -9.86 -27.36
N LEU A 186 51.57 -9.12 -28.45
CA LEU A 186 50.68 -8.01 -28.83
C LEU A 186 49.26 -8.52 -29.14
N ARG A 187 49.13 -9.62 -29.88
CA ARG A 187 47.84 -10.27 -30.15
C ARG A 187 47.16 -10.76 -28.87
N ASN A 188 47.93 -11.30 -27.92
CA ASN A 188 47.40 -11.74 -26.61
C ASN A 188 46.87 -10.56 -25.79
N MET A 189 47.61 -9.44 -25.78
CA MET A 189 47.19 -8.23 -25.09
C MET A 189 45.90 -7.66 -25.70
N GLY A 190 45.80 -7.62 -27.03
CA GLY A 190 44.58 -7.21 -27.72
C GLY A 190 43.38 -8.10 -27.38
N PHE A 191 43.56 -9.42 -27.37
CA PHE A 191 42.52 -10.37 -26.98
C PHE A 191 42.06 -10.18 -25.53
N ALA A 192 42.99 -9.99 -24.58
CA ALA A 192 42.68 -9.72 -23.18
C ALA A 192 41.83 -8.45 -23.00
N ILE A 193 42.17 -7.37 -23.71
CA ILE A 193 41.43 -6.11 -23.68
C ILE A 193 40.00 -6.30 -24.20
N ILE A 194 39.81 -7.03 -25.31
CA ILE A 194 38.48 -7.31 -25.87
C ILE A 194 37.62 -8.08 -24.87
N VAL A 195 38.19 -9.11 -24.22
CA VAL A 195 37.48 -9.91 -23.21
C VAL A 195 37.05 -9.06 -22.01
N ILE A 196 37.91 -8.15 -21.55
CA ILE A 196 37.58 -7.21 -20.47
C ILE A 196 36.43 -6.28 -20.88
N ILE A 197 36.50 -5.67 -22.07
CA ILE A 197 35.46 -4.76 -22.57
C ILE A 197 34.11 -5.48 -22.67
N ILE A 198 34.08 -6.67 -23.28
CA ILE A 198 32.85 -7.47 -23.40
C ILE A 198 32.29 -7.83 -22.01
N SER A 199 33.16 -8.23 -21.08
CA SER A 199 32.75 -8.55 -19.71
C SER A 199 32.11 -7.34 -19.01
N VAL A 200 32.71 -6.15 -19.14
CA VAL A 200 32.16 -4.90 -18.57
C VAL A 200 30.81 -4.55 -19.21
N LEU A 201 30.67 -4.68 -20.53
CA LEU A 201 29.41 -4.41 -21.22
C LEU A 201 28.29 -5.37 -20.77
N ILE A 202 28.59 -6.66 -20.64
CA ILE A 202 27.62 -7.66 -20.16
C ILE A 202 27.21 -7.37 -18.71
N ILE A 203 28.17 -7.00 -17.84
CA ILE A 203 27.89 -6.65 -16.45
C ILE A 203 26.98 -5.41 -16.38
N ASN A 204 27.29 -4.35 -17.14
CA ASN A 204 26.46 -3.14 -17.20
C ASN A 204 25.04 -3.47 -17.71
N TRP A 205 24.91 -4.30 -18.75
CA TRP A 205 23.61 -4.75 -19.26
C TRP A 205 22.81 -5.55 -18.23
N LEU A 206 23.46 -6.49 -17.52
CA LEU A 206 22.83 -7.29 -16.46
C LEU A 206 22.35 -6.42 -15.30
N ILE A 207 23.15 -5.45 -14.85
CA ILE A 207 22.78 -4.54 -13.77
C ILE A 207 21.54 -3.73 -14.16
N ARG A 208 21.54 -3.12 -15.35
CA ARG A 208 20.40 -2.31 -15.84
C ARG A 208 19.12 -3.12 -15.98
N LYS A 209 19.18 -4.21 -16.75
CA LYS A 209 17.97 -4.99 -17.07
C LYS A 209 17.42 -5.73 -15.86
N SER A 210 18.31 -6.29 -15.05
CA SER A 210 17.91 -7.24 -14.00
C SER A 210 17.67 -6.55 -12.66
N ILE A 211 18.56 -5.66 -12.24
CA ILE A 211 18.53 -5.05 -10.91
C ILE A 211 17.68 -3.78 -10.94
N ILE A 212 18.04 -2.79 -11.77
CA ILE A 212 17.36 -1.49 -11.82
C ILE A 212 15.90 -1.65 -12.25
N GLY A 213 15.62 -2.39 -13.32
CA GLY A 213 14.25 -2.61 -13.80
C GLY A 213 13.36 -3.40 -12.83
N THR A 214 13.92 -4.23 -11.95
CA THR A 214 13.13 -4.93 -10.92
C THR A 214 12.85 -4.02 -9.74
N LEU A 215 13.86 -3.28 -9.27
CA LEU A 215 13.69 -2.32 -8.18
C LEU A 215 12.70 -1.22 -8.55
N PHE A 216 12.73 -0.72 -9.79
CA PHE A 216 11.76 0.27 -10.28
C PHE A 216 10.32 -0.22 -10.19
N ARG A 217 10.04 -1.43 -10.68
CA ARG A 217 8.70 -2.03 -10.60
C ARG A 217 8.24 -2.25 -9.16
N ILE A 218 9.16 -2.62 -8.26
CA ILE A 218 8.84 -2.78 -6.84
C ILE A 218 8.54 -1.42 -6.21
N THR A 219 9.35 -0.39 -6.48
CA THR A 219 9.09 0.96 -5.96
C THR A 219 7.79 1.56 -6.46
N GLU A 220 7.44 1.32 -7.72
CA GLU A 220 6.19 1.81 -8.30
C GLU A 220 4.98 1.17 -7.60
N ARG A 221 5.00 -0.16 -7.42
CA ARG A 221 3.97 -0.87 -6.66
C ARG A 221 3.90 -0.43 -5.19
N LEU A 222 5.05 -0.21 -4.55
CA LEU A 222 5.09 0.31 -3.19
C LEU A 222 4.54 1.73 -3.10
N TYR A 223 4.80 2.58 -4.11
CA TYR A 223 4.30 3.94 -4.16
C TYR A 223 2.77 3.97 -4.29
N GLU A 224 2.23 3.19 -5.23
CA GLU A 224 0.78 3.02 -5.39
C GLU A 224 0.13 2.45 -4.13
N SER A 225 0.73 1.40 -3.54
CA SER A 225 0.21 0.80 -2.31
C SER A 225 0.23 1.78 -1.15
N SER A 226 1.31 2.54 -1.00
CA SER A 226 1.43 3.59 0.03
C SER A 226 0.37 4.68 -0.15
N GLY A 227 0.14 5.13 -1.39
CA GLY A 227 -0.93 6.08 -1.72
C GLY A 227 -2.33 5.54 -1.41
N LYS A 228 -2.60 4.25 -1.67
CA LYS A 228 -3.87 3.60 -1.29
C LYS A 228 -4.06 3.54 0.22
N VAL A 229 -3.01 3.18 0.98
CA VAL A 229 -3.08 3.15 2.46
C VAL A 229 -3.30 4.55 3.02
N ALA A 230 -2.63 5.57 2.49
CA ALA A 230 -2.83 6.97 2.88
C ALA A 230 -4.29 7.40 2.68
N LYS A 231 -4.84 7.14 1.48
CA LYS A 231 -6.24 7.45 1.16
C LYS A 231 -7.22 6.72 2.08
N ILE A 232 -7.10 5.40 2.20
CA ILE A 232 -7.97 4.58 3.06
C ILE A 232 -7.89 5.06 4.52
N SER A 233 -6.69 5.40 5.00
CA SER A 233 -6.53 5.92 6.36
C SER A 233 -7.23 7.27 6.53
N SER A 234 -7.13 8.17 5.55
CA SER A 234 -7.87 9.44 5.58
C SER A 234 -9.38 9.22 5.60
N ASP A 235 -9.89 8.35 4.73
CA ASP A 235 -11.33 8.04 4.61
C ASP A 235 -11.86 7.44 5.92
N ILE A 236 -11.15 6.48 6.52
CA ILE A 236 -11.57 5.87 7.79
C ILE A 236 -11.44 6.86 8.95
N SER A 237 -10.43 7.73 8.96
CA SER A 237 -10.31 8.77 9.99
C SER A 237 -11.51 9.71 9.96
N TYR A 238 -11.94 10.13 8.77
CA TYR A 238 -13.13 10.97 8.59
C TYR A 238 -14.40 10.25 9.04
N ALA A 239 -14.62 9.02 8.57
CA ALA A 239 -15.77 8.21 8.98
C ALA A 239 -15.80 7.94 10.50
N SER A 240 -14.62 7.82 11.13
CA SER A 240 -14.53 7.67 12.58
C SER A 240 -14.88 8.98 13.31
N SER A 241 -14.49 10.14 12.79
CA SER A 241 -14.94 11.42 13.35
C SER A 241 -16.46 11.60 13.24
N GLU A 242 -17.05 11.25 12.10
CA GLU A 242 -18.50 11.27 11.90
C GLU A 242 -19.22 10.29 12.85
N LEU A 243 -18.65 9.10 13.08
CA LEU A 243 -19.17 8.15 14.05
C LEU A 243 -19.12 8.69 15.49
N ALA A 244 -18.05 9.40 15.87
CA ALA A 244 -17.93 10.00 17.20
C ALA A 244 -18.94 11.16 17.42
N GLU A 245 -19.22 11.92 16.36
CA GLU A 245 -20.25 12.95 16.35
C GLU A 245 -21.65 12.32 16.46
N GLY A 246 -21.96 11.32 15.63
CA GLY A 246 -23.22 10.59 15.68
C GLY A 246 -23.43 9.89 17.03
N ALA A 247 -22.39 9.33 17.65
CA ALA A 247 -22.47 8.79 19.01
C ALA A 247 -22.75 9.88 20.05
N SER A 248 -22.21 11.10 19.88
CA SER A 248 -22.52 12.23 20.77
C SER A 248 -23.97 12.70 20.62
N GLU A 249 -24.52 12.69 19.41
CA GLU A 249 -25.95 12.96 19.19
C GLU A 249 -26.83 11.86 19.78
N GLN A 250 -26.46 10.58 19.62
CA GLN A 250 -27.17 9.46 20.24
C GLN A 250 -27.22 9.59 21.77
N ALA A 251 -26.12 10.00 22.40
CA ALA A 251 -26.09 10.26 23.84
C ALA A 251 -27.08 11.35 24.27
N LEU A 252 -27.26 12.40 23.45
CA LEU A 252 -28.27 13.43 23.70
C LEU A 252 -29.69 12.87 23.62
N TYR A 253 -29.99 12.03 22.62
CA TYR A 253 -31.30 11.39 22.50
C TYR A 253 -31.58 10.43 23.64
N ILE A 254 -30.57 9.68 24.11
CA ILE A 254 -30.70 8.81 25.28
C ILE A 254 -31.00 9.64 26.52
N ALA A 255 -30.29 10.74 26.75
CA ALA A 255 -30.56 11.63 27.88
C ALA A 255 -32.00 12.19 27.85
N GLN A 256 -32.50 12.57 26.66
CA GLN A 256 -33.89 13.01 26.49
C GLN A 256 -34.90 11.88 26.71
N ALA A 257 -34.60 10.67 26.25
CA ALA A 257 -35.44 9.50 26.45
C ALA A 257 -35.52 9.14 27.94
N SER A 258 -34.39 9.11 28.66
CA SER A 258 -34.33 8.87 30.10
C SER A 258 -35.13 9.91 30.88
N ALA A 259 -35.01 11.21 30.54
CA ALA A 259 -35.82 12.26 31.17
C ALA A 259 -37.33 12.08 30.90
N SER A 260 -37.70 11.61 29.70
CA SER A 260 -39.09 11.32 29.34
C SER A 260 -39.63 10.11 30.10
N LEU A 261 -38.81 9.07 30.27
CA LEU A 261 -39.14 7.86 31.05
C LEU A 261 -39.29 8.16 32.54
N GLU A 262 -38.44 9.04 33.09
CA GLU A 262 -38.58 9.49 34.48
C GLU A 262 -39.90 10.24 34.69
N ASN A 263 -40.26 11.14 33.78
CA ASN A 263 -41.56 11.81 33.82
C ASN A 263 -42.72 10.80 33.71
N LEU A 264 -42.61 9.84 32.80
CA LEU A 264 -43.62 8.80 32.60
C LEU A 264 -43.75 7.89 33.83
N SER A 265 -42.64 7.58 34.53
CA SER A 265 -42.64 6.87 35.81
C SER A 265 -43.40 7.66 36.89
N ILE A 266 -43.11 8.96 37.03
CA ILE A 266 -43.81 9.85 37.98
C ILE A 266 -45.32 9.86 37.69
N LYS A 267 -45.70 10.02 36.41
CA LYS A 267 -47.12 10.04 35.99
C LYS A 267 -47.82 8.70 36.24
N THR A 268 -47.14 7.59 35.99
CA THR A 268 -47.69 6.25 36.21
C THR A 268 -47.89 5.99 37.71
N LYS A 269 -46.94 6.39 38.54
CA LYS A 269 -47.07 6.33 40.00
C LYS A 269 -48.20 7.21 40.51
N GLN A 270 -48.39 8.39 39.92
CA GLN A 270 -49.53 9.25 40.22
C GLN A 270 -50.86 8.58 39.84
N ASN A 271 -50.96 7.92 38.69
CA ASN A 271 -52.16 7.17 38.30
C ASN A 271 -52.50 6.05 39.30
N ALA A 272 -51.49 5.34 39.83
CA ALA A 272 -51.69 4.34 40.88
C ALA A 272 -52.25 4.97 42.17
N LEU A 273 -51.78 6.17 42.56
CA LEU A 273 -52.33 6.90 43.71
C LEU A 273 -53.75 7.41 43.45
N ASP A 274 -54.01 7.94 42.26
CA ASP A 274 -55.32 8.49 41.88
C ASP A 274 -56.38 7.37 41.80
N THR A 275 -56.00 6.19 41.31
CA THR A 275 -56.88 5.00 41.32
C THR A 275 -57.18 4.51 42.74
N GLU A 276 -56.21 4.54 43.65
CA GLU A 276 -56.45 4.21 45.05
C GLU A 276 -57.42 5.20 45.71
N GLN A 277 -57.28 6.51 45.43
CA GLN A 277 -58.25 7.51 45.89
C GLN A 277 -59.64 7.28 45.28
N ALA A 278 -59.72 6.94 43.99
CA ALA A 278 -60.98 6.60 43.34
C ALA A 278 -61.63 5.36 44.00
N ARG A 279 -60.83 4.35 44.37
CA ARG A 279 -61.29 3.15 45.08
C ARG A 279 -61.92 3.50 46.44
N ILE A 280 -61.26 4.36 47.22
CA ILE A 280 -61.79 4.85 48.51
C ILE A 280 -63.13 5.58 48.31
N SER A 281 -63.20 6.49 47.32
CA SER A 281 -64.41 7.25 47.01
C SER A 281 -65.57 6.36 46.55
N ARG A 282 -65.27 5.34 45.74
CA ARG A 282 -66.22 4.32 45.27
C ARG A 282 -66.78 3.49 46.42
N ASN A 283 -65.94 3.09 47.37
CA ASN A 283 -66.37 2.36 48.57
C ASN A 283 -67.30 3.20 49.43
N LYS A 284 -66.97 4.48 49.65
CA LYS A 284 -67.86 5.40 50.38
C LYS A 284 -69.21 5.59 49.67
N THR A 285 -69.20 5.67 48.34
CA THR A 285 -70.43 5.74 47.53
C THR A 285 -71.25 4.46 47.67
N TYR A 286 -70.61 3.29 47.70
CA TYR A 286 -71.27 2.00 47.93
C TYR A 286 -71.98 1.96 49.29
N ASP A 287 -71.31 2.41 50.35
CA ASP A 287 -71.88 2.48 51.69
C ASP A 287 -73.12 3.39 51.75
N ASN A 288 -73.05 4.56 51.11
CA ASN A 288 -74.19 5.48 51.01
C ASN A 288 -75.38 4.87 50.26
N ILE A 289 -75.13 4.12 49.17
CA ILE A 289 -76.20 3.44 48.41
C ILE A 289 -76.87 2.35 49.26
N ASN A 290 -76.10 1.61 50.06
CA ASN A 290 -76.65 0.61 50.99
C ASN A 290 -77.50 1.27 52.09
N GLU A 291 -77.05 2.40 52.64
CA GLU A 291 -77.82 3.15 53.64
C GLU A 291 -79.13 3.70 53.06
N LEU A 292 -79.08 4.27 51.84
CA LEU A 292 -80.26 4.76 51.12
C LEU A 292 -81.25 3.64 50.83
N SER A 293 -80.77 2.46 50.43
CA SER A 293 -81.62 1.28 50.22
C SER A 293 -82.38 0.89 51.49
N ALA A 294 -81.71 0.93 52.65
CA ALA A 294 -82.36 0.67 53.94
C ALA A 294 -83.41 1.73 54.30
N TYR A 295 -83.16 3.02 54.01
CA TYR A 295 -84.15 4.09 54.22
C TYR A 295 -85.37 3.95 53.30
N ILE A 296 -85.17 3.56 52.04
CA ILE A 296 -86.27 3.31 51.11
C ILE A 296 -87.14 2.15 51.60
N GLU A 297 -86.55 1.07 52.10
CA GLU A 297 -87.31 -0.05 52.66
C GLU A 297 -88.12 0.34 53.90
N LYS A 298 -87.53 1.10 54.82
CA LYS A 298 -88.25 1.66 55.97
C LYS A 298 -89.41 2.56 55.54
N THR A 299 -89.19 3.40 54.53
CA THR A 299 -90.20 4.33 54.02
C THR A 299 -91.33 3.59 53.30
N ALA A 300 -91.02 2.55 52.53
CA ALA A 300 -92.01 1.67 51.90
C ALA A 300 -92.86 0.94 52.96
N GLY A 301 -92.25 0.48 54.05
CA GLY A 301 -92.96 -0.10 55.20
C GLY A 301 -93.90 0.90 55.88
N ALA A 302 -93.46 2.15 56.06
CA ALA A 302 -94.29 3.23 56.61
C ALA A 302 -95.48 3.54 55.69
N MET A 303 -95.26 3.68 54.37
CA MET A 303 -96.35 3.90 53.41
C MET A 303 -97.37 2.76 53.40
N SER A 304 -96.91 1.50 53.48
CA SER A 304 -97.79 0.34 53.61
C SER A 304 -98.64 0.42 54.88
N SER A 305 -98.04 0.82 56.00
CA SER A 305 -98.73 0.99 57.28
C SER A 305 -99.76 2.11 57.24
N ILE A 306 -99.43 3.27 56.62
CA ILE A 306 -100.37 4.39 56.48
C ILE A 306 -101.53 3.99 55.55
N LYS A 307 -101.25 3.27 54.45
CA LYS A 307 -102.28 2.73 53.57
C LYS A 307 -103.25 1.82 54.33
N HIS A 308 -102.73 0.94 55.19
CA HIS A 308 -103.55 0.05 56.00
C HIS A 308 -104.44 0.83 56.97
N ARG A 309 -103.86 1.79 57.72
CA ARG A 309 -104.63 2.70 58.59
C ARG A 309 -105.69 3.50 57.84
N GLY A 310 -105.39 3.94 56.61
CA GLY A 310 -106.37 4.60 55.74
C GLY A 310 -107.61 3.74 55.48
N TYR A 311 -107.42 2.45 55.21
CA TYR A 311 -108.55 1.51 55.06
C TYR A 311 -109.33 1.29 56.35
N GLU A 312 -108.66 1.22 57.50
CA GLU A 312 -109.33 1.11 58.80
C GLU A 312 -110.20 2.35 59.08
N ILE A 313 -109.67 3.56 58.84
CA ILE A 313 -110.45 4.80 59.03
C ILE A 313 -111.63 4.84 58.05
N GLN A 314 -111.44 4.40 56.80
CA GLN A 314 -112.53 4.32 55.82
C GLN A 314 -113.70 3.46 56.33
N GLN A 315 -113.41 2.31 56.97
CA GLN A 315 -114.43 1.45 57.58
C GLN A 315 -115.15 2.13 58.75
N ILE A 316 -114.42 2.86 59.59
CA ILE A 316 -114.99 3.63 60.71
C ILE A 316 -115.95 4.71 60.19
N ILE A 317 -115.54 5.47 59.18
CA ILE A 317 -116.36 6.54 58.58
C ILE A 317 -117.62 5.96 57.93
N GLN A 318 -117.50 4.81 57.27
CA GLN A 318 -118.65 4.09 56.73
C GLN A 318 -119.66 3.70 57.84
N THR A 319 -119.15 3.21 58.98
CA THR A 319 -119.98 2.91 60.16
C THR A 319 -120.65 4.16 60.72
N ILE A 320 -119.95 5.31 60.78
CA ILE A 320 -120.53 6.58 61.24
C ILE A 320 -121.66 7.04 60.31
N ASN A 321 -121.46 6.92 58.98
CA ASN A 321 -122.50 7.25 58.01
C ASN A 321 -123.75 6.36 58.19
N GLU A 322 -123.56 5.07 58.44
CA GLU A 322 -124.66 4.13 58.76
C GLU A 322 -125.40 4.54 60.05
N ILE A 323 -124.67 4.90 61.12
CA ILE A 323 -125.26 5.36 62.39
C ILE A 323 -126.04 6.67 62.18
N SER A 324 -125.48 7.62 61.44
CA SER A 324 -126.14 8.88 61.11
C SER A 324 -127.43 8.64 60.33
N PHE A 325 -127.41 7.76 59.34
CA PHE A 325 -128.61 7.38 58.58
C PHE A 325 -129.68 6.75 59.48
N GLN A 326 -129.31 5.83 60.37
CA GLN A 326 -130.21 5.24 61.36
C GLN A 326 -130.79 6.32 62.31
N THR A 327 -129.98 7.27 62.74
CA THR A 327 -130.39 8.38 63.62
C THR A 327 -131.37 9.32 62.91
N ASN A 328 -131.15 9.60 61.62
CA ASN A 328 -132.06 10.39 60.79
C ASN A 328 -133.44 9.72 60.66
N ILE A 329 -133.48 8.39 60.47
CA ILE A 329 -134.73 7.61 60.44
C ILE A 329 -135.43 7.63 61.81
N LEU A 330 -134.69 7.44 62.90
CA LEU A 330 -135.22 7.50 64.27
C LEU A 330 -135.82 8.88 64.58
N ALA A 331 -135.12 9.95 64.22
CA ALA A 331 -135.57 11.33 64.40
C ALA A 331 -136.80 11.66 63.56
N LEU A 332 -136.86 11.18 62.32
CA LEU A 332 -138.04 11.31 61.47
C LEU A 332 -139.26 10.61 62.10
N ASN A 333 -139.08 9.38 62.61
CA ASN A 333 -140.13 8.65 63.31
C ASN A 333 -140.61 9.41 64.57
N ALA A 334 -139.68 9.98 65.33
CA ALA A 334 -139.99 10.80 66.50
C ALA A 334 -140.73 12.10 66.14
N ALA A 335 -140.36 12.77 65.05
CA ALA A 335 -141.03 13.98 64.56
C ALA A 335 -142.47 13.68 64.11
N ILE A 336 -142.69 12.54 63.45
CA ILE A 336 -144.03 12.05 63.06
C ILE A 336 -144.90 11.81 64.30
N GLU A 337 -144.37 11.12 65.32
CA GLU A 337 -145.13 10.82 66.54
C GLU A 337 -145.39 12.08 67.39
N ALA A 338 -144.45 13.04 67.41
CA ALA A 338 -144.64 14.33 68.06
C ALA A 338 -145.71 15.19 67.37
N ALA A 339 -145.76 15.20 66.03
CA ALA A 339 -146.83 15.85 65.27
C ALA A 339 -148.21 15.21 65.55
N ARG A 340 -148.24 13.90 65.79
CA ARG A 340 -149.45 13.13 66.15
C ARG A 340 -150.00 13.49 67.53
N ALA A 341 -149.15 13.90 68.46
CA ALA A 341 -149.51 14.30 69.83
C ALA A 341 -150.05 15.75 69.96
N GLY A 342 -150.11 16.52 68.87
CA GLY A 342 -150.71 17.87 68.85
C GLY A 342 -149.95 18.90 69.71
N GLU A 343 -150.66 19.77 70.44
CA GLU A 343 -150.06 20.83 71.27
C GLU A 343 -149.12 20.29 72.36
N SER A 344 -149.40 19.12 72.95
CA SER A 344 -148.54 18.50 73.96
C SER A 344 -147.21 17.96 73.41
N GLY A 345 -147.12 17.72 72.10
CA GLY A 345 -145.92 17.21 71.41
C GLY A 345 -145.02 18.29 70.82
N SER A 346 -145.44 19.56 70.86
CA SER A 346 -144.73 20.70 70.25
C SER A 346 -143.24 20.78 70.62
N GLY A 347 -142.91 20.65 71.91
CA GLY A 347 -141.51 20.67 72.37
C GLY A 347 -140.68 19.47 71.89
N PHE A 348 -141.29 18.28 71.77
CA PHE A 348 -140.63 17.08 71.27
C PHE A 348 -140.41 17.12 69.75
N ALA A 349 -141.33 17.73 68.99
CA ALA A 349 -141.21 17.90 67.55
C ALA A 349 -139.99 18.77 67.18
N VAL A 350 -139.75 19.85 67.94
CA VAL A 350 -138.57 20.72 67.76
C VAL A 350 -137.28 19.94 68.03
N VAL A 351 -137.21 19.15 69.11
CA VAL A 351 -136.04 18.34 69.42
C VAL A 351 -135.81 17.27 68.33
N ALA A 352 -136.87 16.61 67.85
CA ALA A 352 -136.76 15.59 66.80
C ALA A 352 -136.25 16.18 65.48
N GLU A 353 -136.70 17.38 65.08
CA GLU A 353 -136.21 18.05 63.87
C GLU A 353 -134.75 18.53 64.01
N GLU A 354 -134.34 18.96 65.21
CA GLU A 354 -132.94 19.31 65.51
C GLU A 354 -132.03 18.06 65.44
N VAL A 355 -132.47 16.93 66.00
CA VAL A 355 -131.75 15.64 65.91
C VAL A 355 -131.67 15.17 64.46
N ARG A 356 -132.74 15.33 63.66
CA ARG A 356 -132.77 14.99 62.23
C ARG A 356 -131.76 15.84 61.44
N THR A 357 -131.73 17.14 61.71
CA THR A 357 -130.77 18.08 61.10
C THR A 357 -129.33 17.74 61.49
N LEU A 358 -129.08 17.38 62.75
CA LEU A 358 -127.76 16.95 63.22
C LEU A 358 -127.32 15.62 62.59
N ALA A 359 -128.25 14.68 62.41
CA ALA A 359 -127.99 13.42 61.73
C ALA A 359 -127.60 13.66 60.26
N LEU A 360 -128.39 14.43 59.50
CA LEU A 360 -128.05 14.78 58.11
C LEU A 360 -126.71 15.51 57.98
N ARG A 361 -126.40 16.44 58.91
CA ARG A 361 -125.08 17.09 58.96
C ARG A 361 -123.95 16.09 59.24
N SER A 362 -124.19 15.08 60.09
CA SER A 362 -123.22 14.01 60.36
C SER A 362 -123.00 13.10 59.15
N ALA A 363 -124.05 12.78 58.39
CA ALA A 363 -123.93 11.99 57.15
C ALA A 363 -123.09 12.74 56.11
N GLN A 364 -123.36 14.04 55.92
CA GLN A 364 -122.58 14.87 55.00
C GLN A 364 -121.11 14.93 55.43
N ALA A 365 -120.83 15.20 56.70
CA ALA A 365 -119.45 15.23 57.22
C ALA A 365 -118.74 13.87 57.08
N ALA A 366 -119.46 12.75 57.25
CA ALA A 366 -118.92 11.42 57.02
C ALA A 366 -118.59 11.19 55.54
N GLN A 367 -119.47 11.58 54.61
CA GLN A 367 -119.18 11.51 53.17
C GLN A 367 -117.97 12.35 52.77
N ASP A 368 -117.90 13.60 53.24
CA ASP A 368 -116.77 14.49 52.95
C ASP A 368 -115.45 13.88 53.49
N THR A 369 -115.49 13.28 54.69
CA THR A 369 -114.33 12.58 55.28
C THR A 369 -113.96 11.32 54.49
N GLN A 370 -114.94 10.58 53.99
CA GLN A 370 -114.72 9.39 53.15
C GLN A 370 -114.01 9.76 51.84
N GLU A 371 -114.43 10.84 51.19
CA GLU A 371 -113.77 11.34 49.98
C GLU A 371 -112.31 11.75 50.26
N LEU A 372 -112.06 12.46 51.37
CA LEU A 372 -110.70 12.83 51.79
C LEU A 372 -109.82 11.60 52.02
N ILE A 373 -110.31 10.59 52.74
CA ILE A 373 -109.57 9.34 52.98
C ILE A 373 -109.26 8.62 51.66
N GLN A 374 -110.22 8.55 50.74
CA GLN A 374 -110.03 7.91 49.45
C GLN A 374 -108.93 8.60 48.63
N LYS A 375 -108.93 9.94 48.59
CA LYS A 375 -107.85 10.74 47.97
C LYS A 375 -106.50 10.48 48.65
N THR A 376 -106.45 10.46 49.98
CA THR A 376 -105.21 10.16 50.73
C THR A 376 -104.66 8.76 50.41
N VAL A 377 -105.53 7.74 50.31
CA VAL A 377 -105.10 6.37 49.95
C VAL A 377 -104.56 6.31 48.51
N GLU A 378 -105.15 7.05 47.57
CA GLU A 378 -104.63 7.18 46.20
C GLU A 378 -103.25 7.87 46.18
N GLU A 379 -103.07 8.95 46.93
CA GLU A 379 -101.79 9.64 47.07
C GLU A 379 -100.70 8.72 47.67
N ILE A 380 -101.04 7.93 48.70
CA ILE A 380 -100.12 6.94 49.29
C ILE A 380 -99.75 5.84 48.29
N ARG A 381 -100.70 5.38 47.47
CA ARG A 381 -100.43 4.41 46.39
C ARG A 381 -99.47 4.99 45.36
N SER A 382 -99.66 6.25 44.96
CA SER A 382 -98.75 6.96 44.07
C SER A 382 -97.35 7.07 44.69
N GLY A 383 -97.25 7.49 45.96
CA GLY A 383 -95.99 7.55 46.70
C GLY A 383 -95.29 6.19 46.83
N SER A 384 -96.04 5.11 47.01
CA SER A 384 -95.51 3.75 47.05
C SER A 384 -94.92 3.31 45.69
N ASN A 385 -95.56 3.69 44.58
CA ASN A 385 -95.03 3.43 43.24
C ASN A 385 -93.74 4.22 42.97
N LEU A 386 -93.69 5.49 43.39
CA LEU A 386 -92.47 6.30 43.30
C LEU A 386 -91.34 5.67 44.11
N LEU A 387 -91.60 5.21 45.35
CA LEU A 387 -90.60 4.51 46.16
C LEU A 387 -90.08 3.24 45.49
N LYS A 388 -90.95 2.48 44.82
CA LYS A 388 -90.54 1.29 44.05
C LYS A 388 -89.61 1.66 42.90
N GLN A 389 -89.96 2.68 42.11
CA GLN A 389 -89.10 3.17 41.03
C GLN A 389 -87.75 3.68 41.57
N THR A 390 -87.77 4.41 42.69
CA THR A 390 -86.55 4.86 43.36
C THR A 390 -85.68 3.68 43.81
N LYS A 391 -86.27 2.61 44.36
CA LYS A 391 -85.54 1.37 44.71
C LYS A 391 -84.85 0.76 43.48
N ASP A 392 -85.56 0.66 42.36
CA ASP A 392 -85.00 0.08 41.12
C ASP A 392 -83.83 0.92 40.57
N VAL A 393 -83.91 2.26 40.64
CA VAL A 393 -82.82 3.17 40.23
C VAL A 393 -81.59 3.00 41.13
N PHE A 394 -81.76 2.90 42.44
CA PHE A 394 -80.63 2.70 43.35
C PHE A 394 -79.99 1.32 43.19
N ALA A 395 -80.77 0.27 42.89
CA ALA A 395 -80.22 -1.05 42.57
C ALA A 395 -79.36 -1.00 41.29
N ALA A 396 -79.82 -0.32 40.23
CA ALA A 396 -79.02 -0.10 39.02
C ALA A 396 -77.76 0.73 39.30
N THR A 397 -77.84 1.71 40.19
CA THR A 397 -76.69 2.55 40.60
C THR A 397 -75.64 1.73 41.36
N ALA A 398 -76.08 0.80 42.22
CA ALA A 398 -75.20 -0.11 42.94
C ALA A 398 -74.40 -1.00 41.98
N GLU A 399 -75.07 -1.54 40.95
CA GLU A 399 -74.43 -2.36 39.92
C GLU A 399 -73.41 -1.54 39.10
N GLN A 400 -73.74 -0.31 38.69
CA GLN A 400 -72.79 0.58 38.01
C GLN A 400 -71.58 0.91 38.89
N ASN A 401 -71.79 1.11 40.20
CA ASN A 401 -70.71 1.35 41.15
C ASN A 401 -69.80 0.12 41.33
N HIS A 402 -70.36 -1.10 41.21
CA HIS A 402 -69.59 -2.34 41.21
C HIS A 402 -68.70 -2.45 39.97
N GLN A 403 -69.26 -2.22 38.77
CA GLN A 403 -68.51 -2.22 37.50
C GLN A 403 -67.41 -1.15 37.47
N MET A 404 -67.66 0.02 38.05
CA MET A 404 -66.64 1.07 38.25
C MET A 404 -65.48 0.55 39.11
N GLY A 405 -65.79 -0.26 40.13
CA GLY A 405 -64.78 -0.92 40.97
C GLY A 405 -63.85 -1.81 40.18
N GLU A 406 -64.40 -2.70 39.34
CA GLU A 406 -63.59 -3.57 38.49
C GLU A 406 -62.70 -2.79 37.50
N LEU A 407 -63.21 -1.67 36.96
CA LEU A 407 -62.43 -0.79 36.09
C LEU A 407 -61.26 -0.16 36.84
N ILE A 408 -61.49 0.36 38.05
CA ILE A 408 -60.44 0.92 38.90
C ILE A 408 -59.37 -0.13 39.20
N ASP A 409 -59.77 -1.33 39.60
CA ASP A 409 -58.83 -2.42 39.93
C ASP A 409 -57.96 -2.80 38.72
N ARG A 410 -58.54 -2.86 37.52
CA ARG A 410 -57.78 -3.08 36.27
C ARG A 410 -56.79 -1.96 35.97
N ILE A 411 -57.16 -0.70 36.22
CA ILE A 411 -56.25 0.45 35.99
C ILE A 411 -55.11 0.44 37.02
N THR A 412 -55.39 0.10 38.28
CA THR A 412 -54.35 -0.04 39.31
C THR A 412 -53.33 -1.11 38.91
N GLN A 413 -53.80 -2.32 38.56
CA GLN A 413 -52.91 -3.40 38.12
C GLN A 413 -52.09 -3.00 36.88
N ALA A 414 -52.72 -2.39 35.87
CA ALA A 414 -52.02 -1.93 34.67
C ALA A 414 -50.96 -0.86 34.99
N SER A 415 -51.25 0.03 35.95
CA SER A 415 -50.30 1.07 36.39
C SER A 415 -49.11 0.46 37.14
N GLU A 416 -49.32 -0.53 38.00
CA GLU A 416 -48.24 -1.26 38.68
C GLU A 416 -47.35 -2.01 37.67
N GLU A 417 -47.94 -2.71 36.69
CA GLU A 417 -47.19 -3.35 35.62
C GLU A 417 -46.40 -2.35 34.77
N GLN A 418 -46.96 -1.16 34.50
CA GLN A 418 -46.27 -0.09 33.78
C GLN A 418 -45.03 0.40 34.56
N VAL A 419 -45.12 0.57 35.88
CA VAL A 419 -43.97 0.97 36.71
C VAL A 419 -42.81 -0.01 36.55
N HIS A 420 -43.07 -1.32 36.65
CA HIS A 420 -42.05 -2.34 36.47
C HIS A 420 -41.44 -2.32 35.06
N LYS A 421 -42.26 -2.20 34.02
CA LYS A 421 -41.77 -2.13 32.63
C LYS A 421 -40.93 -0.88 32.37
N ILE A 422 -41.26 0.26 32.99
CA ILE A 422 -40.47 1.48 32.88
C ILE A 422 -39.09 1.29 33.54
N GLU A 423 -39.01 0.57 34.65
CA GLU A 423 -37.76 0.23 35.32
C GLU A 423 -36.86 -0.67 34.44
N ASP A 424 -37.44 -1.67 33.78
CA ASP A 424 -36.72 -2.50 32.79
C ASP A 424 -36.19 -1.67 31.60
N ILE A 425 -37.00 -0.74 31.09
CA ILE A 425 -36.60 0.16 30.01
C ILE A 425 -35.46 1.09 30.48
N ASN A 426 -35.51 1.60 31.72
CA ASN A 426 -34.45 2.42 32.27
C ASN A 426 -33.12 1.67 32.37
N MET A 427 -33.12 0.42 32.86
CA MET A 427 -31.90 -0.41 32.87
C MET A 427 -31.35 -0.62 31.45
N THR A 428 -32.24 -0.86 30.47
CA THR A 428 -31.84 -1.00 29.07
C THR A 428 -31.25 0.30 28.52
N MET A 429 -31.76 1.47 28.91
CA MET A 429 -31.21 2.77 28.49
C MET A 429 -29.81 3.01 29.05
N GLU A 430 -29.52 2.57 30.29
CA GLU A 430 -28.16 2.62 30.85
C GLU A 430 -27.17 1.75 30.07
N GLU A 431 -27.59 0.55 29.65
CA GLU A 431 -26.75 -0.31 28.79
C GLU A 431 -26.50 0.32 27.42
N ILE A 432 -27.54 0.92 26.81
CA ILE A 432 -27.41 1.62 25.52
C ILE A 432 -26.47 2.82 25.67
N ASP A 433 -26.58 3.61 26.74
CA ASP A 433 -25.66 4.72 27.00
C ASP A 433 -24.20 4.23 27.08
N SER A 434 -23.95 3.13 27.80
CA SER A 434 -22.63 2.51 27.89
C SER A 434 -22.06 2.13 26.51
N ILE A 435 -22.88 1.52 25.66
CA ILE A 435 -22.49 1.16 24.29
C ILE A 435 -22.21 2.40 23.44
N VAL A 436 -23.02 3.45 23.57
CA VAL A 436 -22.82 4.71 22.84
C VAL A 436 -21.52 5.39 23.26
N GLN A 437 -21.21 5.44 24.57
CA GLN A 437 -19.93 5.95 25.06
C GLN A 437 -18.75 5.13 24.54
N GLN A 438 -18.88 3.79 24.51
CA GLN A 438 -17.85 2.92 23.97
C GLN A 438 -17.64 3.13 22.46
N ASN A 439 -18.71 3.32 21.70
CA ASN A 439 -18.64 3.64 20.27
C ASN A 439 -17.93 4.96 20.04
N LYS A 440 -18.27 6.01 20.80
CA LYS A 440 -17.59 7.30 20.75
C LYS A 440 -16.09 7.15 21.02
N TYR A 441 -15.72 6.47 22.10
CA TYR A 441 -14.32 6.22 22.47
C TYR A 441 -13.55 5.45 21.39
N ASN A 442 -14.14 4.38 20.85
CA ASN A 442 -13.54 3.59 19.78
C ASN A 442 -13.34 4.43 18.51
N ALA A 443 -14.32 5.26 18.17
CA ALA A 443 -14.27 6.15 17.03
C ALA A 443 -13.14 7.19 17.16
N GLU A 444 -12.97 7.80 18.34
CA GLU A 444 -11.85 8.71 18.62
C GLU A 444 -10.49 8.01 18.53
N ILE A 445 -10.37 6.79 19.05
CA ILE A 445 -9.15 5.98 18.91
C ILE A 445 -8.86 5.70 17.44
N PHE A 446 -9.85 5.24 16.67
CA PHE A 446 -9.67 4.91 15.26
C PHE A 446 -9.22 6.14 14.47
N ALA A 447 -9.86 7.29 14.65
CA ALA A 447 -9.42 8.54 14.04
C ALA A 447 -7.93 8.81 14.33
N SER A 448 -7.50 8.71 15.59
CA SER A 448 -6.09 8.89 15.98
C SER A 448 -5.14 7.88 15.33
N VAL A 449 -5.52 6.60 15.29
CA VAL A 449 -4.73 5.52 14.69
C VAL A 449 -4.56 5.72 13.20
N PHE A 450 -5.64 6.07 12.49
CA PHE A 450 -5.60 6.28 11.06
C PHE A 450 -4.87 7.57 10.66
N ILE A 451 -4.92 8.63 11.47
CA ILE A 451 -4.03 9.80 11.30
C ILE A 451 -2.55 9.37 11.37
N LYS A 452 -2.18 8.53 12.34
CA LYS A 452 -0.81 8.00 12.45
C LYS A 452 -0.44 7.12 11.26
N LEU A 453 -1.35 6.26 10.77
CA LEU A 453 -1.13 5.43 9.58
C LEU A 453 -0.96 6.25 8.30
N ASN A 454 -1.72 7.34 8.15
CA ASN A 454 -1.54 8.28 7.05
C ASN A 454 -0.13 8.90 7.08
N GLY A 455 0.30 9.40 8.25
CA GLY A 455 1.67 9.92 8.41
C GLY A 455 2.78 8.88 8.16
N GLN A 456 2.56 7.61 8.48
CA GLN A 456 3.50 6.53 8.13
C GLN A 456 3.54 6.25 6.62
N SER A 457 2.39 6.33 5.95
CA SER A 457 2.29 6.19 4.49
C SER A 457 2.99 7.35 3.79
N GLU A 458 2.89 8.57 4.29
CA GLU A 458 3.66 9.72 3.78
C GLU A 458 5.17 9.51 3.90
N LYS A 459 5.64 9.02 5.05
CA LYS A 459 7.06 8.65 5.26
C LYS A 459 7.51 7.56 4.29
N MET A 460 6.69 6.54 4.07
CA MET A 460 6.96 5.49 3.10
C MET A 460 7.08 6.07 1.68
N SER A 461 6.13 6.92 1.28
CA SER A 461 6.17 7.64 0.00
C SER A 461 7.41 8.53 -0.14
N TYR A 462 7.89 9.14 0.93
CA TYR A 462 9.17 9.88 0.95
C TYR A 462 10.36 8.94 0.68
N PHE A 463 10.47 7.81 1.37
CA PHE A 463 11.56 6.85 1.15
C PHE A 463 11.54 6.24 -0.26
N ILE A 464 10.35 5.95 -0.79
CA ILE A 464 10.20 5.44 -2.15
C ILE A 464 10.64 6.47 -3.19
N ARG A 465 10.27 7.75 -3.01
CA ARG A 465 10.77 8.85 -3.86
C ARG A 465 12.29 8.96 -3.82
N LYS A 466 12.88 8.84 -2.64
CA LYS A 466 14.35 8.82 -2.48
C LYS A 466 14.97 7.62 -3.21
N LEU A 467 14.38 6.42 -3.09
CA LEU A 467 14.87 5.22 -3.79
C LEU A 467 14.75 5.36 -5.31
N LYS A 468 13.62 5.90 -5.81
CA LYS A 468 13.42 6.19 -7.24
C LYS A 468 14.50 7.15 -7.76
N GLY A 469 14.78 8.22 -7.03
CA GLY A 469 15.84 9.17 -7.37
C GLY A 469 17.26 8.58 -7.38
N LEU A 470 17.52 7.49 -6.65
CA LEU A 470 18.80 6.76 -6.70
C LEU A 470 18.91 5.81 -7.91
N MET A 471 17.78 5.40 -8.49
CA MET A 471 17.74 4.46 -9.62
C MET A 471 17.69 5.15 -10.98
N GLU A 472 17.22 6.40 -11.04
CA GLU A 472 17.24 7.20 -12.25
C GLU A 472 18.69 7.53 -12.65
N TYR A 473 19.14 6.90 -13.75
CA TYR A 473 20.41 7.23 -14.39
C TYR A 473 20.28 8.63 -15.01
N ARG A 474 20.71 9.68 -14.29
CA ARG A 474 20.64 11.05 -14.80
C ARG A 474 21.58 11.25 -16.01
N GLN A 475 21.07 11.03 -17.22
CA GLN A 475 21.30 12.00 -18.27
C GLN A 475 20.18 13.03 -18.16
N GLN A 476 20.35 14.02 -17.26
CA GLN A 476 19.50 15.21 -17.33
C GLN A 476 19.90 15.93 -18.62
N ILE A 477 19.10 15.78 -19.68
CA ILE A 477 19.18 16.67 -20.83
C ILE A 477 18.85 18.05 -20.28
N ARG A 478 19.89 18.87 -20.10
CA ARG A 478 19.80 20.26 -19.68
C ARG A 478 20.06 21.10 -20.91
N VAL A 479 19.06 21.84 -21.35
CA VAL A 479 19.22 22.77 -22.46
C VAL A 479 19.56 24.14 -21.89
N LYS A 480 20.66 24.70 -22.38
CA LYS A 480 21.08 26.05 -22.02
C LYS A 480 20.24 27.03 -22.84
N ILE A 481 19.25 27.63 -22.19
CA ILE A 481 18.38 28.64 -22.79
C ILE A 481 18.26 29.81 -21.81
N ALA A 482 18.28 31.04 -22.32
CA ALA A 482 18.22 32.27 -21.55
C ALA A 482 16.84 32.93 -21.67
N LEU A 483 15.90 32.47 -20.85
CA LEU A 483 14.54 33.00 -20.76
C LEU A 483 14.43 33.92 -19.54
N LYS A 484 13.65 34.99 -19.67
CA LYS A 484 13.32 35.87 -18.54
C LYS A 484 12.11 35.29 -17.80
N GLY A 485 12.11 35.46 -16.49
CA GLY A 485 10.99 35.04 -15.65
C GLY A 485 11.01 35.68 -14.28
N GLU A 486 9.99 35.35 -13.49
CA GLU A 486 9.82 35.84 -12.12
C GLU A 486 9.59 34.65 -11.18
N PHE A 487 10.29 34.66 -10.04
CA PHE A 487 10.09 33.72 -8.94
C PHE A 487 9.35 34.42 -7.81
N THR A 488 8.13 33.98 -7.51
CA THR A 488 7.31 34.52 -6.44
C THR A 488 7.34 33.58 -5.24
N ASN A 489 7.91 34.03 -4.12
CA ASN A 489 7.91 33.26 -2.88
C ASN A 489 6.49 33.11 -2.33
N ILE A 490 6.03 31.87 -2.16
CA ILE A 490 4.64 31.59 -1.74
C ILE A 490 4.34 32.07 -0.32
N LYS A 491 5.35 32.12 0.57
CA LYS A 491 5.17 32.51 1.97
C LYS A 491 5.24 34.02 2.18
N THR A 492 6.14 34.71 1.46
CA THR A 492 6.39 36.15 1.67
C THR A 492 5.75 37.03 0.61
N GLY A 493 5.32 36.46 -0.52
CA GLY A 493 4.82 37.20 -1.68
C GLY A 493 5.90 37.96 -2.46
N GLN A 494 7.17 37.88 -2.04
CA GLN A 494 8.27 38.58 -2.68
C GLN A 494 8.54 38.02 -4.08
N VAL A 495 8.63 38.92 -5.06
CA VAL A 495 8.90 38.59 -6.47
C VAL A 495 10.36 38.91 -6.79
N GLU A 496 11.09 37.91 -7.29
CA GLU A 496 12.47 38.05 -7.73
C GLU A 496 12.58 37.78 -9.24
N PRO A 497 12.99 38.78 -10.05
CA PRO A 497 13.20 38.57 -11.48
C PRO A 497 14.45 37.70 -11.71
N PHE A 498 14.39 36.82 -12.72
CA PHE A 498 15.49 35.92 -13.03
C PHE A 498 15.71 35.72 -14.54
N LEU A 499 16.90 35.21 -14.86
CA LEU A 499 17.23 34.64 -16.17
C LEU A 499 17.49 33.14 -16.04
N THR A 500 16.89 32.32 -16.89
CA THR A 500 17.23 30.89 -16.92
C THR A 500 18.65 30.73 -17.45
N ARG A 501 19.42 29.83 -16.84
CA ARG A 501 20.74 29.40 -17.29
C ARG A 501 20.65 28.08 -18.04
N ASP A 502 19.86 27.17 -17.49
CA ASP A 502 19.54 25.89 -18.08
C ASP A 502 18.17 25.40 -17.59
N ILE A 503 17.43 24.71 -18.45
CA ILE A 503 16.14 24.08 -18.12
C ILE A 503 16.20 22.57 -18.40
N SER A 504 15.49 21.81 -17.58
CA SER A 504 15.30 20.36 -17.72
C SER A 504 13.89 20.00 -17.25
N ALA A 505 13.43 18.79 -17.59
CA ALA A 505 12.12 18.29 -17.14
C ALA A 505 11.95 18.37 -15.61
N ASN A 506 13.02 18.23 -14.82
CA ASN A 506 12.92 18.18 -13.35
C ASN A 506 13.23 19.51 -12.64
N GLY A 507 13.56 20.56 -13.37
CA GLY A 507 13.92 21.83 -12.75
C GLY A 507 14.65 22.80 -13.68
N VAL A 508 14.79 24.02 -13.19
CA VAL A 508 15.43 25.14 -13.88
C VAL A 508 16.56 25.69 -13.02
N SER A 509 17.71 25.96 -13.63
CA SER A 509 18.75 26.78 -13.02
C SER A 509 18.48 28.22 -13.43
N ILE A 510 18.30 29.10 -12.47
CA ILE A 510 18.04 30.52 -12.70
C ILE A 510 19.17 31.39 -12.14
N ILE A 511 19.26 32.61 -12.65
CA ILE A 511 20.19 33.64 -12.23
C ILE A 511 19.37 34.80 -11.67
N THR A 512 19.57 35.13 -10.41
CA THR A 512 18.86 36.20 -9.67
C THR A 512 19.82 37.27 -9.18
N SER A 513 19.30 38.44 -8.84
CA SER A 513 20.08 39.53 -8.25
C SER A 513 20.22 39.33 -6.74
N ASN A 514 19.19 38.77 -6.09
CA ASN A 514 19.20 38.46 -4.67
C ASN A 514 19.41 36.96 -4.39
N TYR A 515 19.91 36.66 -3.20
CA TYR A 515 20.06 35.29 -2.70
C TYR A 515 18.69 34.69 -2.42
N LEU A 516 18.43 33.49 -2.95
CA LEU A 516 17.24 32.71 -2.63
C LEU A 516 17.60 31.62 -1.61
N ASP A 517 16.93 31.62 -0.46
CA ASP A 517 17.18 30.62 0.58
C ASP A 517 16.80 29.21 0.13
N GLN A 518 17.62 28.23 0.51
CA GLN A 518 17.34 26.83 0.25
C GLN A 518 16.07 26.38 1.00
N GLY A 519 15.18 25.68 0.30
CA GLY A 519 13.90 25.21 0.83
C GLY A 519 12.74 26.18 0.67
N VAL A 520 12.96 27.37 0.09
CA VAL A 520 11.88 28.30 -0.27
C VAL A 520 11.07 27.71 -1.42
N GLU A 521 9.75 27.63 -1.24
CA GLU A 521 8.79 27.31 -2.29
C GLU A 521 8.33 28.59 -2.99
N GLY A 522 8.27 28.53 -4.31
CA GLY A 522 7.79 29.65 -5.11
C GLY A 522 7.14 29.24 -6.41
N GLU A 523 6.37 30.17 -6.95
CA GLU A 523 5.78 30.11 -8.29
C GLU A 523 6.76 30.72 -9.28
N ILE A 524 6.97 30.03 -10.40
CA ILE A 524 7.91 30.36 -11.44
C ILE A 524 7.10 30.68 -12.68
N ASN A 525 7.18 31.93 -13.13
CA ASN A 525 6.56 32.35 -14.38
C ASN A 525 7.67 32.60 -15.41
N ILE A 526 7.67 31.84 -16.50
CA ILE A 526 8.62 31.98 -17.61
C ILE A 526 7.86 32.44 -18.83
N SER A 527 8.39 33.45 -19.54
CA SER A 527 7.81 33.94 -20.79
C SER A 527 8.86 33.93 -21.91
N SER A 528 8.45 33.46 -23.10
CA SER A 528 9.27 33.50 -24.31
C SER A 528 8.40 33.76 -25.53
N ASN A 529 8.58 34.93 -26.18
CA ASN A 529 8.09 35.46 -27.48
C ASN A 529 6.72 35.03 -28.09
N ASN A 530 5.91 34.20 -27.42
CA ASN A 530 4.49 33.90 -27.64
C ASN A 530 3.94 32.79 -26.71
N ILE A 531 4.73 32.22 -25.79
CA ILE A 531 4.30 31.19 -24.83
C ILE A 531 4.58 31.68 -23.40
N GLN A 532 3.54 31.72 -22.57
CA GLN A 532 3.64 31.88 -21.12
C GLN A 532 3.52 30.52 -20.45
N PHE A 533 4.38 30.26 -19.48
CA PHE A 533 4.28 29.13 -18.56
C PHE A 533 3.77 29.63 -17.21
N PRO A 534 2.47 29.88 -17.05
CA PRO A 534 1.95 30.30 -15.77
C PRO A 534 1.98 29.11 -14.79
N TRP A 535 2.41 29.38 -13.55
CA TRP A 535 2.20 28.51 -12.39
C TRP A 535 3.07 27.24 -12.27
N LEU A 536 4.32 27.26 -12.74
CA LEU A 536 5.30 26.24 -12.35
C LEU A 536 5.64 26.42 -10.86
N LYS A 537 5.34 25.43 -10.01
CA LYS A 537 5.73 25.46 -8.60
C LYS A 537 7.03 24.72 -8.42
N GLY A 538 7.95 25.33 -7.68
CA GLY A 538 9.23 24.70 -7.38
C GLY A 538 9.77 25.10 -6.02
N PHE A 539 10.73 24.34 -5.51
CA PHE A 539 11.49 24.72 -4.33
C PHE A 539 12.97 24.91 -4.67
N VAL A 540 13.57 25.92 -4.05
CA VAL A 540 14.99 26.24 -4.22
C VAL A 540 15.82 25.13 -3.55
N VAL A 541 16.58 24.39 -4.35
CA VAL A 541 17.38 23.25 -3.87
C VAL A 541 18.80 23.68 -3.50
N ARG A 542 19.30 24.73 -4.14
CA ARG A 542 20.64 25.28 -3.90
C ARG A 542 20.72 26.69 -4.44
N THR A 543 21.50 27.54 -3.78
CA THR A 543 21.87 28.86 -4.29
C THR A 543 23.37 29.05 -4.10
N LYS A 544 24.06 29.50 -5.15
CA LYS A 544 25.50 29.78 -5.13
C LYS A 544 25.75 31.15 -5.70
N GLU A 545 26.64 31.91 -5.09
CA GLU A 545 27.14 33.16 -5.65
C GLU A 545 27.92 32.89 -6.94
N LYS A 546 27.70 33.72 -7.95
CA LYS A 546 28.41 33.66 -9.22
C LYS A 546 29.66 34.54 -9.11
N ASN A 547 30.84 33.96 -9.29
CA ASN A 547 32.13 34.68 -9.35
C ASN A 547 32.27 35.53 -10.64
N ASP A 548 31.41 36.52 -10.82
CA ASP A 548 31.58 37.63 -11.77
C ASP A 548 31.35 38.94 -11.01
N GLU A 549 32.00 40.02 -11.46
CA GLU A 549 32.09 41.36 -10.83
C GLU A 549 30.74 42.07 -10.51
N ASN A 550 29.60 41.43 -10.75
CA ASN A 550 28.24 41.99 -10.61
C ASN A 550 27.37 41.31 -9.53
N GLY A 551 27.93 40.47 -8.64
CA GLY A 551 27.22 39.99 -7.43
C GLY A 551 25.91 39.24 -7.68
N LYS A 552 25.84 38.40 -8.72
CA LYS A 552 24.62 37.63 -9.07
C LYS A 552 24.61 36.25 -8.41
N PHE A 553 23.42 35.70 -8.16
CA PHE A 553 23.25 34.37 -7.59
C PHE A 553 22.72 33.38 -8.61
N ILE A 554 23.20 32.14 -8.54
CA ILE A 554 22.68 31.01 -9.33
C ILE A 554 21.89 30.12 -8.39
N SER A 555 20.59 30.08 -8.63
CA SER A 555 19.63 29.30 -7.84
C SER A 555 19.14 28.11 -8.68
N GLY A 556 19.25 26.90 -8.15
CA GLY A 556 18.67 25.72 -8.75
C GLY A 556 17.30 25.46 -8.15
N ILE A 557 16.25 25.51 -8.97
CA ILE A 557 14.88 25.25 -8.53
C ILE A 557 14.42 23.92 -9.10
N GLN A 558 13.88 23.05 -8.23
CA GLN A 558 13.27 21.78 -8.61
C GLN A 558 11.76 21.95 -8.70
N PHE A 559 11.17 21.53 -9.82
CA PHE A 559 9.72 21.60 -10.01
C PHE A 559 9.00 20.57 -9.13
N ILE A 560 7.83 20.94 -8.60
CA ILE A 560 7.00 20.13 -7.70
C ILE A 560 5.70 19.69 -8.38
N ASN A 561 5.21 20.45 -9.37
CA ASN A 561 3.90 20.25 -10.01
C ASN A 561 3.98 19.96 -11.52
N LEU A 562 5.04 19.30 -11.99
CA LEU A 562 5.18 19.04 -13.43
C LEU A 562 4.07 18.09 -13.93
N SER A 563 3.16 18.64 -14.73
CA SER A 563 2.17 17.84 -15.47
C SER A 563 2.84 17.23 -16.72
N PRO A 564 2.46 16.01 -17.14
CA PRO A 564 2.94 15.41 -18.40
C PRO A 564 2.76 16.34 -19.61
N LYS A 565 1.74 17.20 -19.58
CA LYS A 565 1.44 18.20 -20.60
C LYS A 565 2.46 19.34 -20.66
N ILE A 566 3.06 19.70 -19.51
CA ILE A 566 4.12 20.71 -19.41
C ILE A 566 5.46 20.10 -19.85
N GLU A 567 5.69 18.82 -19.54
CA GLU A 567 6.86 18.08 -20.03
C GLU A 567 6.90 18.02 -21.56
N GLU A 568 5.74 17.77 -22.19
CA GLU A 568 5.59 17.74 -23.65
C GLU A 568 5.86 19.11 -24.29
N VAL A 569 5.35 20.22 -23.71
CA VAL A 569 5.61 21.57 -24.21
C VAL A 569 7.07 22.01 -23.98
N ILE A 570 7.68 21.62 -22.86
CA ILE A 570 9.12 21.85 -22.66
C ILE A 570 9.89 21.09 -23.75
N LEU A 571 9.61 19.80 -23.96
CA LEU A 571 10.26 19.01 -25.02
C LEU A 571 10.05 19.60 -26.42
N ASP A 572 8.88 20.17 -26.71
CA ASP A 572 8.57 20.82 -27.98
C ASP A 572 9.42 22.09 -28.17
N ILE A 573 9.50 22.98 -27.16
CA ILE A 573 10.41 24.15 -27.19
C ILE A 573 11.87 23.73 -27.31
N LEU A 574 12.28 22.66 -26.61
CA LEU A 574 13.62 22.10 -26.70
C LEU A 574 13.94 21.56 -28.11
N SER A 575 12.92 21.18 -28.89
CA SER A 575 13.06 20.72 -30.28
C SER A 575 13.12 21.88 -31.29
N THR A 576 12.36 22.96 -31.06
CA THR A 576 12.33 24.13 -31.96
C THR A 576 13.62 24.96 -31.90
N ASP A 577 14.26 25.06 -30.73
CA ASP A 577 15.52 25.80 -30.55
C ASP A 577 16.74 25.02 -31.08
N MET A 578 16.64 23.68 -31.17
CA MET A 578 17.66 22.82 -31.81
C MET A 578 17.70 22.99 -33.34
N GLU A 579 16.58 23.33 -33.99
CA GLU A 579 16.55 23.64 -35.43
C GLU A 579 17.15 25.00 -35.79
N GLN A 580 17.24 25.96 -34.85
CA GLN A 580 17.83 27.28 -35.09
C GLN A 580 19.34 27.36 -34.80
N HIS A 581 19.93 26.31 -34.22
CA HIS A 581 21.34 26.27 -33.81
C HIS A 581 22.13 25.04 -34.34
N GLN A 582 21.58 24.31 -35.32
CA GLN A 582 22.35 23.51 -36.29
C GLN A 582 22.56 24.31 -37.57
#